data_AF-A0A4C1VXC8-F1
#
_entry.id   AF-A0A4C1VXC8-F1
#
_cell.length_a   1.000
_cell.length_b   1.000
_cell.length_c   1.000
_cell.angle_alpha   90.00
_cell.angle_beta   90.00
_cell.angle_gamma   90.00
#
_symmetry.space_group_name_H-M   'P 1'
#
loop_
_entity.id
_entity.type
_entity.pdbx_description
1 polymer ?
#
loop_
_entity_poly.entity_id
_entity_poly.type
_entity_poly.pdbx_seq_one_letter_code
_entity_poly.pdbx_strand_id
1 'polypeptide(L)'
;MANITRIYWLRHERQSYRSDVGSYRAGAVLQDNASVHTARVSSQALKDTGFSEIDHPPYSPDLAPSDYFLFSNLKKELRGRRFVDDNQMKMAVESHFDCREKEYFWAV
;
A
#
# COMPACT_ATOMS: atom_id res chain seq x y z
N MET A 1 -6.82 -4.22 27.11
CA MET A 1 -5.39 -4.53 26.92
C MET A 1 -5.29 -5.95 26.38
N ALA A 2 -4.90 -6.13 25.11
CA ALA A 2 -4.77 -7.44 24.48
C ALA A 2 -3.44 -7.50 23.72
N ASN A 3 -2.60 -8.43 24.16
CA ASN A 3 -1.21 -8.67 23.83
C ASN A 3 -1.03 -9.37 22.47
N ILE A 4 0.01 -8.97 21.72
CA ILE A 4 1.11 -9.78 21.10
C ILE A 4 0.75 -11.01 20.21
N THR A 5 -0.47 -11.51 20.11
CA THR A 5 -0.76 -12.78 19.43
C THR A 5 -0.85 -12.69 17.90
N ARG A 6 -0.80 -11.50 17.28
CA ARG A 6 -0.99 -11.35 15.82
C ARG A 6 0.29 -11.49 14.99
N ILE A 7 1.46 -11.51 15.62
CA ILE A 7 2.77 -11.58 14.94
C ILE A 7 3.21 -13.03 14.63
N TYR A 8 2.51 -14.03 15.16
CA TYR A 8 2.88 -15.45 15.01
C TYR A 8 2.58 -16.04 13.63
N TRP A 9 1.73 -15.41 12.81
CA TRP A 9 1.36 -15.96 11.51
C TRP A 9 2.34 -15.65 10.37
N LEU A 10 3.26 -14.68 10.52
CA LEU A 10 4.14 -14.26 9.42
C LEU A 10 5.59 -14.74 9.51
N ARG A 11 5.99 -15.40 10.61
CA ARG A 11 7.38 -15.86 10.80
C ARG A 11 7.62 -17.34 10.49
N HIS A 12 6.60 -18.19 10.55
CA HIS A 12 6.79 -19.64 10.43
C HIS A 12 6.66 -20.20 8.99
N GLU A 13 6.14 -19.42 8.04
CA GLU A 13 5.94 -19.87 6.65
C GLU A 13 6.99 -19.35 5.64
N ARG A 14 7.87 -18.41 6.03
CA ARG A 14 8.85 -17.81 5.11
C ARG A 14 10.25 -18.45 5.09
N GLN A 15 10.48 -19.53 5.83
CA GLN A 15 11.79 -20.22 5.76
C GLN A 15 11.95 -21.11 4.52
N SER A 16 10.88 -21.42 3.79
CA SER A 16 10.95 -22.36 2.66
C SER A 16 11.34 -21.74 1.31
N TYR A 17 11.47 -20.41 1.18
CA TYR A 17 11.72 -19.74 -0.11
C TYR A 17 13.00 -18.91 -0.14
N ARG A 18 14.01 -19.30 0.63
CA ARG A 18 15.36 -18.75 0.47
C ARG A 18 16.08 -19.50 -0.65
N SER A 19 15.73 -19.17 -1.89
CA SER A 19 16.43 -19.65 -3.08
C SER A 19 17.55 -18.67 -3.42
N ASP A 20 18.79 -19.11 -3.21
CA ASP A 20 20.00 -18.51 -3.78
C ASP A 20 19.96 -18.66 -5.32
N VAL A 21 19.32 -17.74 -6.05
CA VAL A 21 19.54 -17.45 -7.48
C VAL A 21 18.67 -16.27 -7.96
N GLY A 22 19.31 -15.17 -8.36
CA GLY A 22 18.90 -14.30 -9.48
C GLY A 22 17.44 -13.82 -9.61
N SER A 23 17.11 -12.73 -8.91
CA SER A 23 16.50 -11.50 -9.44
C SER A 23 15.70 -11.57 -10.76
N TYR A 24 14.45 -12.06 -10.73
CA TYR A 24 13.38 -11.59 -11.63
C TYR A 24 12.04 -11.76 -10.92
N ARG A 25 11.41 -10.64 -10.50
CA ARG A 25 10.06 -10.46 -9.88
C ARG A 25 10.06 -9.68 -8.55
N ALA A 26 11.12 -8.94 -8.26
CA ALA A 26 11.01 -7.78 -7.40
C ALA A 26 10.06 -6.76 -8.05
N GLY A 27 8.88 -6.53 -7.48
CA GLY A 27 8.06 -5.38 -7.89
C GLY A 27 8.77 -4.06 -7.54
N ALA A 28 8.28 -2.95 -8.09
CA ALA A 28 8.75 -1.63 -7.72
C ALA A 28 7.72 -0.93 -6.84
N VAL A 29 8.17 -0.23 -5.80
CA VAL A 29 7.33 0.49 -4.84
C VAL A 29 7.58 1.98 -4.99
N LEU A 30 6.51 2.74 -5.25
CA LEU A 30 6.52 4.19 -5.21
C LEU A 30 5.82 4.64 -3.93
N GLN A 31 6.54 5.34 -3.06
CA GLN A 31 6.03 5.93 -1.81
C GLN A 31 6.52 7.38 -1.71
N ASP A 32 5.81 8.19 -0.92
CA ASP A 32 6.24 9.54 -0.62
C ASP A 32 7.40 9.57 0.39
N ASN A 33 8.09 10.69 0.48
CA ASN A 33 9.26 10.85 1.36
C ASN A 33 8.88 11.09 2.84
N ALA A 34 7.72 10.61 3.31
CA ALA A 34 7.35 10.79 4.71
C ALA A 34 8.39 10.13 5.62
N SER A 35 8.60 10.70 6.81
CA SER A 35 9.63 10.22 7.76
C SER A 35 9.43 8.75 8.15
N VAL A 36 8.19 8.26 8.13
CA VAL A 36 7.84 6.87 8.41
C VAL A 36 8.24 5.92 7.26
N HIS A 37 8.27 6.39 6.02
CA HIS A 37 8.66 5.60 4.84
C HIS A 37 10.19 5.55 4.70
N THR A 38 10.87 6.65 5.03
CA THR A 38 12.34 6.75 5.02
C THR A 38 13.01 6.23 6.30
N ALA A 39 12.22 5.84 7.31
CA ALA A 39 12.74 5.28 8.55
C ALA A 39 13.48 3.96 8.29
N ARG A 40 14.58 3.75 9.02
CA ARG A 40 15.45 2.56 8.87
C ARG A 40 14.69 1.23 8.96
N VAL A 41 13.68 1.16 9.82
CA VAL A 41 12.85 -0.04 9.99
C VAL A 41 12.04 -0.32 8.72
N SER A 42 11.43 0.71 8.13
CA SER A 42 10.63 0.62 6.92
C SER A 42 11.49 0.28 5.70
N SER A 43 12.61 0.96 5.51
CA SER A 43 13.55 0.66 4.42
C SER A 43 14.15 -0.74 4.53
N GLN A 44 14.39 -1.23 5.75
CA GLN A 44 14.86 -2.61 5.93
C GLN A 44 13.75 -3.61 5.59
N ALA A 45 12.51 -3.37 6.01
CA ALA A 45 11.39 -4.22 5.67
C ALA A 45 11.17 -4.30 4.14
N LEU A 46 11.31 -3.18 3.42
CA LEU A 46 11.25 -3.14 1.96
C LEU A 46 12.36 -3.98 1.31
N LYS A 47 13.60 -3.86 1.80
CA LYS A 47 14.72 -4.69 1.33
C LYS A 47 14.50 -6.18 1.59
N ASP A 48 13.96 -6.53 2.75
CA ASP A 48 13.68 -7.93 3.13
C ASP A 48 12.58 -8.56 2.27
N THR A 49 11.65 -7.76 1.75
CA THR A 49 10.62 -8.21 0.79
C THR A 49 11.13 -8.40 -0.63
N GLY A 50 12.33 -7.86 -0.94
CA GLY A 50 12.92 -7.91 -2.26
C GLY A 50 12.31 -6.93 -3.27
N PHE A 51 11.48 -5.97 -2.84
CA PHE A 51 10.98 -4.91 -3.72
C PHE A 51 12.06 -3.84 -3.95
N SER A 52 12.07 -3.21 -5.13
CA SER A 52 12.88 -2.02 -5.40
C SER A 52 12.09 -0.75 -5.12
N GLU A 53 12.68 0.22 -4.43
CA GLU A 53 12.07 1.53 -4.20
C GLU A 53 12.33 2.43 -5.42
N ILE A 54 11.29 3.16 -5.86
CA ILE A 54 11.40 4.17 -6.92
C ILE A 54 11.64 5.53 -6.27
N ASP A 55 12.66 6.26 -6.73
CA ASP A 55 12.93 7.61 -6.27
C ASP A 55 11.72 8.53 -6.51
N HIS A 56 11.18 9.09 -5.42
CA HIS A 56 10.10 10.05 -5.46
C HIS A 56 10.64 11.44 -5.08
N PRO A 57 10.44 12.48 -5.90
CA PRO A 57 10.90 13.81 -5.55
C PRO A 57 10.08 14.39 -4.37
N PRO A 58 10.70 15.24 -3.51
CA PRO A 58 9.98 15.88 -2.41
C PRO A 58 8.79 16.72 -2.89
N TYR A 59 7.65 16.60 -2.20
CA TYR A 59 6.44 17.40 -2.42
C TYR A 59 5.82 17.26 -3.83
N SER A 60 5.83 16.05 -4.39
CA SER A 60 5.27 15.78 -5.73
C SER A 60 4.07 14.81 -5.71
N PRO A 61 2.95 15.17 -5.05
CA PRO A 61 1.75 14.33 -5.01
C PRO A 61 1.12 14.10 -6.39
N ASP A 62 1.44 14.95 -7.37
CA ASP A 62 1.07 14.80 -8.78
C ASP A 62 1.76 13.61 -9.48
N LEU A 63 2.91 13.19 -8.97
CA LEU A 63 3.68 12.05 -9.50
C LEU A 63 3.29 10.71 -8.85
N ALA A 64 2.46 10.74 -7.80
CA ALA A 64 1.99 9.54 -7.13
C ALA A 64 0.59 9.15 -7.67
N PRO A 65 0.46 7.99 -8.36
CA PRO A 65 -0.83 7.46 -8.82
C PRO A 65 -1.88 7.35 -7.72
N SER A 66 -1.45 7.07 -6.49
CA SER A 66 -2.30 7.02 -5.31
C SER A 66 -2.96 8.37 -5.03
N ASP A 67 -2.19 9.45 -5.04
CA ASP A 67 -2.65 10.77 -4.64
C ASP A 67 -3.40 11.46 -5.77
N TYR A 68 -2.89 11.41 -6.99
CA TYR A 68 -3.52 12.05 -8.14
C TYR A 68 -4.81 11.34 -8.57
N PHE A 69 -4.79 10.01 -8.71
CA PHE A 69 -5.89 9.27 -9.32
C PHE A 69 -6.78 8.55 -8.30
N LEU A 70 -6.22 7.67 -7.47
CA LEU A 70 -7.01 6.80 -6.59
C LEU A 70 -7.77 7.61 -5.53
N PHE A 71 -7.07 8.42 -4.74
CA PHE A 71 -7.69 9.19 -3.67
C PHE A 71 -8.59 10.32 -4.19
N SER A 72 -8.25 10.92 -5.34
CA SER A 72 -9.12 11.92 -5.97
C SER A 72 -10.48 11.34 -6.35
N ASN A 73 -10.51 10.15 -6.94
CA ASN A 73 -11.75 9.48 -7.33
C ASN A 73 -12.53 8.96 -6.13
N LEU A 74 -11.84 8.38 -5.14
CA LEU A 74 -12.48 7.96 -3.89
C LEU A 74 -13.12 9.15 -3.16
N LYS A 75 -12.41 10.29 -3.06
CA LYS A 75 -12.94 11.51 -2.43
C LYS A 75 -14.20 12.02 -3.14
N LYS A 76 -14.29 11.93 -4.47
CA LYS A 76 -15.49 12.32 -5.23
C LYS A 76 -16.69 11.45 -4.84
N GLU A 77 -16.50 10.14 -4.69
CA GLU A 77 -17.55 9.17 -4.36
C GLU A 77 -18.03 9.29 -2.91
N LEU A 78 -17.11 9.57 -1.99
CA LEU A 78 -17.41 9.76 -0.57
C LEU A 78 -17.95 11.16 -0.27
N ARG A 79 -17.84 12.12 -1.21
CA ARG A 79 -18.23 13.50 -0.99
C ARG A 79 -19.71 13.61 -0.63
N GLY A 80 -20.00 14.32 0.46
CA GLY A 80 -21.37 14.57 0.91
C GLY A 80 -22.03 13.39 1.64
N ARG A 81 -21.36 12.25 1.75
CA ARG A 81 -21.82 11.13 2.58
C ARG A 81 -21.44 11.40 4.05
N ARG A 82 -22.37 11.08 4.95
CA ARG A 82 -22.11 11.06 6.40
C ARG A 82 -22.11 9.61 6.85
N PHE A 83 -21.02 9.21 7.51
CA PHE A 83 -20.89 7.89 8.11
C PHE A 83 -21.19 7.98 9.59
N VAL A 84 -21.94 7.01 10.10
CA VAL A 84 -22.29 6.92 11.53
C VAL A 84 -21.14 6.31 12.32
N ASP A 85 -20.39 5.39 11.70
CA ASP A 85 -19.24 4.71 12.29
C ASP A 85 -18.16 4.38 11.24
N ASP A 86 -17.00 3.95 11.73
CA ASP A 86 -15.85 3.57 10.92
C ASP A 86 -16.11 2.33 10.04
N ASN A 87 -17.01 1.43 10.44
CA ASN A 87 -17.30 0.23 9.66
C ASN A 87 -18.08 0.61 8.40
N GLN A 88 -19.03 1.52 8.51
CA GLN A 88 -19.77 2.04 7.37
C GLN A 88 -18.84 2.76 6.38
N MET A 89 -17.86 3.52 6.89
CA MET A 89 -16.83 4.13 6.06
C MET A 89 -15.98 3.07 5.34
N LYS A 90 -15.51 2.04 6.05
CA LYS A 90 -14.71 0.95 5.46
C LYS A 90 -15.47 0.23 4.36
N MET A 91 -16.73 -0.14 4.61
CA MET A 91 -17.57 -0.79 3.60
C MET A 91 -17.77 0.07 2.35
N ALA A 92 -17.91 1.38 2.51
CA ALA A 92 -18.03 2.29 1.36
C ALA A 92 -16.74 2.37 0.55
N VAL A 93 -15.58 2.31 1.21
CA VAL A 93 -14.27 2.27 0.56
C VAL A 93 -14.04 0.92 -0.14
N GLU A 94 -14.35 -0.19 0.52
CA GLU A 94 -14.25 -1.54 -0.07
C GLU A 94 -15.14 -1.66 -1.30
N SER A 95 -16.41 -1.29 -1.17
CA SER A 95 -17.37 -1.29 -2.29
C SER A 95 -16.91 -0.40 -3.47
N HIS A 96 -16.21 0.69 -3.21
CA HIS A 96 -15.66 1.53 -4.27
C HIS A 96 -14.64 0.78 -5.13
N PHE A 97 -13.79 -0.05 -4.51
CA PHE A 97 -12.75 -0.80 -5.22
C PHE A 97 -13.27 -2.11 -5.81
N ASP A 98 -14.22 -2.78 -5.15
CA ASP A 98 -14.82 -4.03 -5.65
C ASP A 98 -15.58 -3.83 -6.97
N CYS A 99 -16.12 -2.63 -7.19
CA CYS A 99 -16.85 -2.30 -8.43
C CYS A 99 -15.95 -1.79 -9.57
N ARG A 100 -14.62 -1.79 -9.43
CA ARG A 100 -13.69 -1.32 -10.49
C ARG A 100 -13.07 -2.51 -11.22
N GLU A 101 -13.07 -2.43 -12.55
CA GLU A 101 -12.36 -3.39 -13.40
C GLU A 101 -10.84 -3.16 -13.33
N LYS A 102 -10.05 -4.14 -13.77
CA LYS A 102 -8.57 -4.07 -13.66
C LYS A 102 -8.01 -2.87 -14.43
N GLU A 103 -8.65 -2.54 -15.54
CA GLU A 103 -8.40 -1.41 -16.42
C GLU A 103 -8.39 -0.08 -15.65
N TYR A 104 -9.16 0.03 -14.56
CA TYR A 104 -9.16 1.20 -13.70
C TYR A 104 -7.78 1.52 -13.12
N PHE A 105 -7.01 0.49 -12.75
CA PHE A 105 -5.69 0.67 -12.15
C PHE A 105 -4.58 0.80 -13.21
N TRP A 106 -4.87 0.50 -14.48
CA TRP A 106 -3.95 0.58 -15.61
C TRP A 106 -4.04 1.95 -16.32
N ALA A 107 -5.03 2.75 -15.94
CA ALA A 107 -5.25 4.10 -16.45
C ALA A 107 -4.26 5.14 -15.90
N VAL A 108 -3.26 4.71 -15.12
CA VAL A 108 -2.19 5.55 -14.56
C VAL A 108 -0.83 4.98 -14.91
#